data_AF-A0AAU8JW42-F1
#
_entry.id   AF-A0AAU8JW42-F1
#
_cell.length_a   1.000
_cell.length_b   1.000
_cell.length_c   1.000
_cell.angle_alpha   90.00
_cell.angle_beta   90.00
_cell.angle_gamma   90.00
#
_symmetry.space_group_name_H-M   'P 1'
#
loop_
_entity.id
_entity.type
_entity.pdbx_description
1 polymer ?
#
loop_
_entity_poly.entity_id
_entity_poly.type
_entity_poly.pdbx_seq_one_letter_code
_entity_poly.pdbx_strand_id
1 'polypeptide(L)'
;MDLERELAHLLEESADRTPVPVRTMVAEAAERGRRLRLRRRLQTVGTVLAVAALVTGGALLGTVRRLPAPAVADAPPNSAAPSGGTPAATTPPPSASAAVPATERLRVLLAGVLPEGVALTPEREAVVTDQAVLFDVRYQDGHGAAYVGISIEALDPEGPAPDCAGRGGQRDRAPERCAAGASGLESASTYRYNAEVTGWEIVFQPREGAKVVIWSTNGTTAASGSAWTRTREQPPLSLAGWQRVAEDGCWQRIAEEWHLAAHG
;
A
#
# COMPACT_ATOMS: atom_id res chain seq x y z
N MET A 1 54.89 19.01 -11.23
CA MET A 1 53.51 19.49 -11.01
C MET A 1 52.64 19.38 -12.28
N ASP A 2 53.12 18.82 -13.40
CA ASP A 2 52.33 18.75 -14.64
C ASP A 2 51.51 17.46 -14.85
N LEU A 3 51.80 16.39 -14.10
CA LEU A 3 51.15 15.09 -14.27
C LEU A 3 49.63 15.14 -13.99
N GLU A 4 49.21 15.92 -13.00
CA GLU A 4 47.80 16.05 -12.62
C GLU A 4 46.98 16.79 -13.68
N ARG A 5 47.58 17.79 -14.34
CA ARG A 5 46.94 18.50 -15.46
C ARG A 5 46.80 17.63 -16.69
N GLU A 6 47.82 16.83 -16.99
CA GLU A 6 47.79 15.90 -18.12
C GLU A 6 46.76 14.78 -17.91
N LEU A 7 46.63 14.27 -16.68
CA LEU A 7 45.58 13.32 -16.30
C LEU A 7 44.16 13.90 -16.40
N ALA A 8 43.97 15.14 -15.93
CA ALA A 8 42.68 15.82 -16.04
C ALA A 8 42.28 16.00 -17.52
N HIS A 9 43.23 16.42 -18.37
CA HIS A 9 42.98 16.61 -19.80
C HIS A 9 42.63 15.29 -20.51
N LEU A 10 43.32 14.19 -20.20
CA LEU A 10 43.04 12.88 -20.79
C LEU A 10 41.67 12.30 -20.37
N LEU A 11 41.24 12.57 -19.14
CA LEU A 11 39.92 12.15 -18.65
C LEU A 11 38.79 12.96 -19.28
N GLU A 12 38.98 14.28 -19.45
CA GLU A 12 38.01 15.15 -20.12
C GLU A 12 37.85 14.76 -21.59
N GLU A 13 38.95 14.50 -22.30
CA GLU A 13 38.93 14.07 -23.70
C GLU A 13 38.31 12.66 -23.89
N SER A 14 38.47 11.77 -22.90
CA SER A 14 37.83 10.45 -22.92
C SER A 14 36.32 10.52 -22.65
N ALA A 15 35.86 11.48 -21.84
CA ALA A 15 34.45 11.66 -21.53
C ALA A 15 33.68 12.20 -22.75
N ASP A 16 34.25 13.15 -23.48
CA ASP A 16 33.62 13.74 -24.68
C ASP A 16 33.49 12.76 -25.85
N ARG A 17 34.36 11.75 -25.94
CA ARG A 17 34.35 10.76 -27.03
C ARG A 17 33.41 9.58 -26.81
N THR A 18 32.73 9.50 -25.68
CA THR A 18 31.81 8.39 -25.37
C THR A 18 30.37 8.89 -25.38
N PRO A 19 29.73 9.05 -26.56
CA PRO A 19 28.32 9.38 -26.61
C PRO A 19 27.53 8.21 -26.02
N VAL A 20 27.10 8.32 -24.77
CA VAL A 20 26.20 7.35 -24.13
C VAL A 20 24.90 7.39 -24.92
N PRO A 21 24.53 6.32 -25.64
CA PRO A 21 23.35 6.36 -26.49
C PRO A 21 22.11 6.13 -25.63
N VAL A 22 21.77 7.11 -24.79
CA VAL A 22 20.63 7.06 -23.86
C VAL A 22 19.35 6.73 -24.62
N ARG A 23 19.22 7.22 -25.86
CA ARG A 23 18.06 6.94 -26.73
C ARG A 23 17.94 5.46 -27.13
N THR A 24 19.05 4.75 -27.34
CA THR A 24 19.00 3.31 -27.66
C THR A 24 18.69 2.48 -26.43
N MET A 25 19.26 2.84 -25.27
CA MET A 25 18.94 2.18 -23.99
C MET A 25 17.46 2.34 -23.61
N VAL A 26 16.89 3.54 -23.77
CA VAL A 26 15.46 3.78 -23.50
C VAL A 26 14.56 3.05 -24.50
N ALA A 27 14.92 3.02 -25.79
CA ALA A 27 14.17 2.29 -26.80
C ALA A 27 14.16 0.78 -26.54
N GLU A 28 15.30 0.21 -26.15
CA GLU A 28 15.44 -1.22 -25.85
C GLU A 28 14.70 -1.61 -24.55
N ALA A 29 14.73 -0.74 -23.53
CA ALA A 29 13.97 -0.92 -22.30
C ALA A 29 12.44 -0.92 -22.56
N ALA A 30 11.97 -0.01 -23.42
CA ALA A 30 10.55 0.08 -23.80
C ALA A 30 10.07 -1.15 -24.59
N GLU A 31 10.93 -1.75 -25.42
CA GLU A 31 10.60 -2.95 -26.17
C GLU A 31 10.53 -4.19 -25.27
N ARG A 32 11.48 -4.35 -24.33
CA ARG A 32 11.46 -5.43 -23.32
C ARG A 32 10.21 -5.35 -22.44
N GLY A 33 9.81 -4.14 -22.03
CA GLY A 33 8.59 -3.92 -21.23
C GLY A 33 7.30 -4.35 -21.94
N ARG A 34 7.17 -4.12 -23.26
CA ARG A 34 6.00 -4.54 -24.04
C ARG A 34 5.87 -6.05 -24.14
N ARG A 35 6.98 -6.77 -24.37
CA ARG A 35 6.98 -8.25 -24.47
C ARG A 35 6.53 -8.92 -23.16
N LEU A 36 6.94 -8.39 -22.01
CA LEU A 36 6.54 -8.92 -20.70
C LEU A 36 5.06 -8.69 -20.40
N ARG A 37 4.51 -7.52 -20.76
CA ARG A 37 3.07 -7.24 -20.60
C ARG A 37 2.19 -8.17 -21.44
N LEU A 38 2.61 -8.50 -22.66
CA LEU A 38 1.89 -9.45 -23.52
C LEU A 38 1.88 -10.87 -22.95
N ARG A 39 3.01 -11.36 -22.41
CA ARG A 39 3.06 -12.67 -21.75
C ARG A 39 2.13 -12.75 -20.53
N ARG A 40 2.07 -11.69 -19.71
CA ARG A 40 1.17 -11.62 -18.55
C ARG A 40 -0.32 -11.65 -18.95
N ARG A 41 -0.70 -11.00 -20.06
CA ARG A 41 -2.09 -11.03 -20.56
C ARG A 41 -2.53 -12.40 -21.08
N LEU A 42 -1.61 -13.20 -21.61
CA LEU A 42 -1.93 -14.55 -22.07
C LEU A 42 -2.10 -15.55 -20.91
N GLN A 43 -1.42 -15.32 -19.77
CA GLN A 43 -1.55 -16.19 -18.60
C GLN A 43 -2.88 -16.00 -17.84
N THR A 44 -3.51 -14.83 -17.90
CA THR A 44 -4.78 -14.56 -17.20
C THR A 44 -6.04 -15.06 -17.90
N VAL A 45 -5.97 -15.50 -19.17
CA VAL A 45 -7.12 -16.06 -19.89
C VAL A 45 -7.31 -17.56 -19.61
N GLY A 46 -6.30 -18.25 -19.06
CA GLY A 46 -6.32 -19.70 -18.84
C GLY A 46 -7.12 -20.19 -17.62
N THR A 47 -7.51 -19.32 -16.69
CA THR A 47 -8.06 -19.73 -15.37
C THR A 47 -9.57 -19.52 -15.20
N VAL A 48 -10.31 -19.16 -16.25
CA VAL A 48 -11.78 -18.95 -16.16
C VAL A 48 -12.60 -20.16 -16.63
N LEU A 49 -11.98 -21.17 -17.25
CA LEU A 49 -12.68 -22.34 -17.82
C LEU A 49 -12.84 -23.56 -16.88
N ALA A 50 -12.55 -23.43 -15.57
CA ALA A 50 -12.59 -24.57 -14.64
C ALA A 50 -13.68 -24.53 -13.56
N VAL A 51 -14.45 -23.44 -13.40
CA VAL A 51 -15.41 -23.30 -12.28
C VAL A 51 -16.89 -23.54 -12.71
N ALA A 52 -17.17 -23.75 -13.99
CA ALA A 52 -18.54 -23.96 -14.48
C ALA A 52 -19.09 -25.40 -14.33
N ALA A 53 -18.40 -26.31 -13.63
CA ALA A 53 -18.76 -27.74 -13.59
C ALA A 53 -19.34 -28.26 -12.26
N LEU A 54 -19.57 -27.42 -11.24
CA LEU A 54 -20.02 -27.86 -9.90
C LEU A 54 -21.39 -27.32 -9.46
N VAL A 55 -22.33 -27.08 -10.38
CA VAL A 55 -23.69 -26.59 -10.06
C VAL A 55 -24.80 -27.65 -10.22
N THR A 56 -24.50 -28.86 -10.66
CA THR A 56 -25.52 -29.91 -10.86
C THR A 56 -25.29 -31.12 -9.96
N GLY A 57 -25.87 -31.12 -8.75
CA GLY A 57 -25.96 -32.35 -7.96
C GLY A 57 -26.22 -32.12 -6.48
N GLY A 58 -27.48 -31.93 -6.09
CA GLY A 58 -27.82 -31.83 -4.67
C GLY A 58 -29.29 -31.56 -4.34
N ALA A 59 -30.23 -32.08 -5.14
CA ALA A 59 -31.62 -32.19 -4.75
C ALA A 59 -31.88 -33.64 -4.31
N LEU A 60 -32.26 -33.87 -3.04
CA LEU A 60 -33.28 -34.85 -2.63
C LEU A 60 -33.39 -34.97 -1.08
N LEU A 61 -34.63 -34.81 -0.61
CA LEU A 61 -35.29 -35.32 0.62
C LEU A 61 -35.25 -34.46 1.90
N GLY A 62 -36.45 -34.05 2.33
CA GLY A 62 -36.74 -33.69 3.73
C GLY A 62 -37.88 -32.68 3.92
N THR A 63 -39.13 -33.12 3.80
CA THR A 63 -40.39 -32.35 3.92
C THR A 63 -40.82 -31.97 5.35
N VAL A 64 -41.89 -31.15 5.45
CA VAL A 64 -42.88 -30.94 6.56
C VAL A 64 -42.75 -29.54 7.23
N ARG A 65 -43.75 -28.63 7.34
CA ARG A 65 -45.23 -28.62 7.23
C ARG A 65 -45.72 -27.18 6.99
N ARG A 66 -46.75 -26.97 6.15
CA ARG A 66 -47.55 -25.72 6.03
C ARG A 66 -48.75 -25.75 6.98
N LEU A 67 -49.27 -24.59 7.37
CA LEU A 67 -50.70 -24.26 7.63
C LEU A 67 -50.86 -22.73 7.89
N PRO A 68 -52.06 -22.12 7.81
CA PRO A 68 -52.44 -21.21 6.71
C PRO A 68 -52.82 -19.77 7.13
N ALA A 69 -53.00 -18.91 6.12
CA ALA A 69 -53.62 -17.57 6.18
C ALA A 69 -55.16 -17.62 6.29
N PRO A 70 -55.84 -16.49 6.55
CA PRO A 70 -56.53 -15.75 5.47
C PRO A 70 -56.39 -14.19 5.57
N ALA A 71 -56.15 -13.47 4.46
CA ALA A 71 -57.10 -12.66 3.63
C ALA A 71 -57.79 -11.50 4.40
N VAL A 72 -57.85 -10.25 3.89
CA VAL A 72 -58.78 -9.75 2.84
C VAL A 72 -58.47 -8.27 2.47
N ALA A 73 -58.51 -7.95 1.15
CA ALA A 73 -58.96 -6.73 0.41
C ALA A 73 -58.48 -5.31 0.83
N ASP A 74 -58.48 -4.25 0.00
CA ASP A 74 -59.04 -3.95 -1.33
C ASP A 74 -58.34 -2.69 -1.90
N ALA A 75 -58.38 -2.50 -3.21
CA ALA A 75 -57.92 -1.28 -3.91
C ALA A 75 -58.97 -0.14 -3.83
N PRO A 76 -58.64 1.13 -4.19
CA PRO A 76 -58.73 1.55 -5.60
C PRO A 76 -57.69 2.62 -6.05
N PRO A 77 -57.56 2.88 -7.37
CA PRO A 77 -56.70 3.91 -7.95
C PRO A 77 -57.47 5.22 -8.19
N ASN A 78 -56.78 6.37 -8.27
CA ASN A 78 -57.26 7.52 -9.03
C ASN A 78 -56.16 8.49 -9.47
N SER A 79 -56.30 8.90 -10.73
CA SER A 79 -55.49 9.81 -11.53
C SER A 79 -55.58 11.29 -11.10
N ALA A 80 -54.51 12.07 -11.32
CA ALA A 80 -54.57 13.43 -11.87
C ALA A 80 -53.14 13.98 -12.16
N ALA A 81 -52.93 14.45 -13.38
CA ALA A 81 -51.90 15.42 -13.79
C ALA A 81 -52.54 16.84 -13.81
N PRO A 82 -51.92 17.94 -14.31
CA PRO A 82 -50.51 18.27 -14.59
C PRO A 82 -50.09 19.65 -13.99
N SER A 83 -48.82 20.08 -14.15
CA SER A 83 -48.45 21.42 -14.70
C SER A 83 -47.00 21.84 -14.41
N GLY A 84 -46.33 22.29 -15.48
CA GLY A 84 -45.54 23.54 -15.49
C GLY A 84 -44.16 23.52 -14.82
N GLY A 85 -43.12 23.17 -15.57
CA GLY A 85 -41.73 23.42 -15.19
C GLY A 85 -40.86 23.65 -16.43
N THR A 86 -40.46 24.90 -16.63
CA THR A 86 -39.57 25.46 -17.65
C THR A 86 -38.30 24.61 -17.89
N PRO A 87 -37.79 24.48 -19.14
CA PRO A 87 -36.54 23.78 -19.39
C PRO A 87 -35.35 24.64 -18.96
N ALA A 88 -34.76 24.32 -17.81
CA ALA A 88 -33.46 24.85 -17.41
C ALA A 88 -32.36 24.06 -18.13
N ALA A 89 -31.51 24.79 -18.85
CA ALA A 89 -30.37 24.28 -19.58
C ALA A 89 -29.51 23.36 -18.71
N THR A 90 -29.39 22.11 -19.12
CA THR A 90 -28.52 21.12 -18.49
C THR A 90 -27.09 21.39 -18.93
N THR A 91 -26.34 22.15 -18.15
CA THR A 91 -24.89 22.17 -18.22
C THR A 91 -24.39 20.75 -17.89
N PRO A 92 -23.62 20.07 -18.75
CA PRO A 92 -23.09 18.77 -18.40
C PRO A 92 -22.10 18.92 -17.22
N PRO A 93 -22.17 18.04 -16.20
CA PRO A 93 -21.21 18.07 -15.10
C PRO A 93 -19.79 17.83 -15.65
N PRO A 94 -18.75 18.47 -15.08
CA PRO A 94 -17.38 18.23 -15.50
C PRO A 94 -17.07 16.75 -15.33
N SER A 95 -16.45 16.16 -16.36
CA SER A 95 -15.92 14.79 -16.32
C SER A 95 -15.09 14.60 -15.07
N ALA A 96 -15.62 13.83 -14.11
CA ALA A 96 -14.84 13.30 -13.02
C ALA A 96 -13.81 12.35 -13.63
N SER A 97 -12.58 12.84 -13.80
CA SER A 97 -11.42 11.99 -13.98
C SER A 97 -11.40 11.04 -12.79
N ALA A 98 -11.71 9.75 -13.02
CA ALA A 98 -11.78 8.75 -11.96
C ALA A 98 -10.41 8.67 -11.27
N ALA A 99 -10.32 9.28 -10.09
CA ALA A 99 -9.12 9.21 -9.27
C ALA A 99 -8.87 7.75 -8.90
N VAL A 100 -7.63 7.29 -9.05
CA VAL A 100 -7.22 5.96 -8.58
C VAL A 100 -7.51 5.89 -7.08
N PRO A 101 -8.18 4.83 -6.57
CA PRO A 101 -8.41 4.68 -5.14
C PRO A 101 -7.09 4.75 -4.35
N ALA A 102 -7.10 5.47 -3.23
CA ALA A 102 -5.91 5.70 -2.39
C ALA A 102 -5.17 4.39 -2.07
N THR A 103 -5.92 3.33 -1.74
CA THR A 103 -5.43 1.97 -1.49
C THR A 103 -4.62 1.40 -2.65
N GLU A 104 -5.14 1.49 -3.88
CA GLU A 104 -4.46 0.94 -5.05
C GLU A 104 -3.18 1.72 -5.36
N ARG A 105 -3.21 3.03 -5.16
CA ARG A 105 -2.02 3.88 -5.32
C ARG A 105 -0.93 3.52 -4.32
N LEU A 106 -1.26 3.44 -3.03
CA LEU A 106 -0.30 3.07 -1.98
C LEU A 106 0.26 1.67 -2.20
N ARG A 107 -0.58 0.74 -2.64
CA ARG A 107 -0.16 -0.63 -3.00
C ARG A 107 0.88 -0.64 -4.12
N VAL A 108 0.67 0.16 -5.17
CA VAL A 108 1.62 0.28 -6.29
C VAL A 108 2.94 0.91 -5.85
N LEU A 109 2.89 1.94 -5.00
CA LEU A 109 4.09 2.57 -4.46
C LEU A 109 4.89 1.61 -3.59
N LEU A 110 4.22 0.92 -2.65
CA LEU A 110 4.85 -0.09 -1.81
C LEU A 110 5.46 -1.21 -2.67
N ALA A 111 4.76 -1.68 -3.71
CA ALA A 111 5.31 -2.68 -4.62
C ALA A 111 6.56 -2.19 -5.38
N GLY A 112 6.70 -0.88 -5.61
CA GLY A 112 7.86 -0.29 -6.28
C GLY A 112 9.13 -0.24 -5.43
N VAL A 113 9.00 -0.29 -4.10
CA VAL A 113 10.12 -0.22 -3.14
C VAL A 113 10.46 -1.59 -2.53
N LEU A 114 9.66 -2.61 -2.82
CA LEU A 114 9.86 -3.98 -2.36
C LEU A 114 10.65 -4.83 -3.38
N PRO A 115 11.26 -5.94 -2.94
CA PRO A 115 11.84 -6.92 -3.85
C PRO A 115 10.84 -7.43 -4.90
N GLU A 116 11.33 -7.83 -6.07
CA GLU A 116 10.48 -8.39 -7.12
C GLU A 116 9.84 -9.73 -6.69
N GLY A 117 8.69 -10.06 -7.29
CA GLY A 117 7.99 -11.33 -7.06
C GLY A 117 7.01 -11.33 -5.88
N VAL A 118 6.83 -10.19 -5.21
CA VAL A 118 5.90 -10.03 -4.10
C VAL A 118 4.48 -9.76 -4.59
N ALA A 119 3.51 -10.46 -4.01
CA ALA A 119 2.10 -10.13 -4.11
C ALA A 119 1.65 -9.37 -2.86
N LEU A 120 0.97 -8.23 -3.08
CA LEU A 120 0.35 -7.42 -2.04
C LEU A 120 -1.16 -7.43 -2.20
N THR A 121 -1.88 -7.80 -1.16
CA THR A 121 -3.35 -7.75 -1.10
C THR A 121 -3.77 -6.79 0.01
N PRO A 122 -4.56 -5.75 -0.25
CA PRO A 122 -5.07 -4.89 0.81
C PRO A 122 -5.86 -5.71 1.84
N GLU A 123 -5.58 -5.48 3.13
CA GLU A 123 -6.36 -6.08 4.23
C GLU A 123 -7.63 -5.27 4.50
N ARG A 124 -7.58 -3.96 4.21
CA ARG A 124 -8.67 -3.01 4.34
C ARG A 124 -8.45 -1.83 3.39
N GLU A 125 -9.47 -0.98 3.25
CA GLU A 125 -9.31 0.29 2.55
C GLU A 125 -8.38 1.20 3.35
N ALA A 126 -7.50 1.92 2.65
CA ALA A 126 -6.63 2.91 3.24
C ALA A 126 -7.47 4.00 3.92
N VAL A 127 -7.05 4.39 5.12
CA VAL A 127 -7.65 5.50 5.84
C VAL A 127 -6.78 6.72 5.59
N VAL A 128 -7.38 7.74 4.98
CA VAL A 128 -6.73 9.03 4.73
C VAL A 128 -7.45 10.07 5.57
N THR A 129 -6.73 10.67 6.50
CA THR A 129 -7.18 11.84 7.26
C THR A 129 -6.39 13.07 6.82
N ASP A 130 -6.74 14.22 7.39
CA ASP A 130 -5.93 15.42 7.30
C ASP A 130 -4.55 15.26 7.95
N GLN A 131 -4.34 14.27 8.82
CA GLN A 131 -3.11 14.12 9.61
C GLN A 131 -2.25 12.94 9.15
N ALA A 132 -2.91 11.86 8.73
CA ALA A 132 -2.24 10.60 8.52
C ALA A 132 -2.86 9.76 7.40
N VAL A 133 -2.03 8.87 6.88
CA VAL A 133 -2.39 7.79 5.98
C VAL A 133 -2.11 6.48 6.65
N LEU A 134 -3.11 5.63 6.77
CA LEU A 134 -2.96 4.27 7.27
C LEU A 134 -3.31 3.28 6.17
N PHE A 135 -2.42 2.33 5.93
CA PHE A 135 -2.59 1.33 4.88
C PHE A 135 -2.02 -0.02 5.31
N ASP A 136 -2.84 -1.06 5.19
CA ASP A 136 -2.51 -2.41 5.62
C ASP A 136 -2.59 -3.38 4.44
N VAL A 137 -1.57 -4.22 4.30
CA VAL A 137 -1.50 -5.26 3.28
C VAL A 137 -1.10 -6.60 3.84
N ARG A 138 -1.60 -7.63 3.17
CA ARG A 138 -1.06 -8.97 3.20
C ARG A 138 0.07 -9.07 2.19
N TYR A 139 1.26 -9.33 2.68
CA TYR A 139 2.47 -9.59 1.91
C TYR A 139 2.59 -11.09 1.64
N GLN A 140 2.85 -11.48 0.39
CA GLN A 140 3.07 -12.87 -0.02
C GLN A 140 4.26 -12.99 -0.98
N ASP A 141 5.26 -13.77 -0.59
CA ASP A 141 6.51 -14.05 -1.33
C ASP A 141 6.77 -15.56 -1.49
N GLY A 142 5.78 -16.39 -1.18
CA GLY A 142 5.91 -17.86 -1.21
C GLY A 142 6.39 -18.51 0.10
N HIS A 143 6.77 -17.73 1.12
CA HIS A 143 7.25 -18.27 2.41
C HIS A 143 6.20 -18.21 3.53
N GLY A 144 4.93 -18.02 3.16
CA GLY A 144 3.83 -17.73 4.08
C GLY A 144 3.46 -16.24 4.08
N ALA A 145 2.18 -15.96 4.27
CA ALA A 145 1.68 -14.59 4.29
C ALA A 145 2.23 -13.80 5.49
N ALA A 146 2.26 -12.48 5.39
CA ALA A 146 2.62 -11.61 6.50
C ALA A 146 1.74 -10.37 6.48
N TYR A 147 1.43 -9.84 7.66
CA TYR A 147 0.81 -8.52 7.78
C TYR A 147 1.88 -7.45 7.70
N VAL A 148 1.62 -6.42 6.89
CA VAL A 148 2.41 -5.20 6.83
C VAL A 148 1.46 -4.02 6.93
N GLY A 149 1.66 -3.17 7.93
CA GLY A 149 0.94 -1.90 8.09
C GLY A 149 1.90 -0.73 7.90
N ILE A 150 1.43 0.35 7.29
CA ILE A 150 2.18 1.59 7.07
C ILE A 150 1.34 2.75 7.55
N SER A 151 1.91 3.59 8.42
CA SER A 151 1.42 4.92 8.77
C SER A 151 2.34 5.97 8.16
N ILE A 152 1.76 6.99 7.52
CA ILE A 152 2.47 8.18 7.04
C ILE A 152 1.82 9.38 7.72
N GLU A 153 2.60 10.17 8.44
CA GLU A 153 2.14 11.33 9.20
C GLU A 153 2.93 12.56 8.75
N ALA A 154 2.26 13.70 8.54
CA ALA A 154 2.97 14.96 8.34
C ALA A 154 3.68 15.37 9.64
N LEU A 155 4.91 15.86 9.51
CA LEU A 155 5.64 16.42 10.62
C LEU A 155 5.31 17.90 10.80
N ASP A 156 5.21 18.29 12.06
CA ASP A 156 5.23 19.71 12.42
C ASP A 156 6.66 20.24 12.39
N PRO A 157 6.97 21.20 11.49
CA PRO A 157 8.29 21.81 11.45
C PRO A 157 8.61 22.60 12.73
N GLU A 158 7.61 23.01 13.51
CA GLU A 158 7.80 23.71 14.79
C GLU A 158 7.82 22.74 16.00
N GLY A 159 7.56 21.47 15.76
CA GLY A 159 7.50 20.44 16.78
C GLY A 159 8.86 20.14 17.43
N PRO A 160 8.86 19.50 18.61
CA PRO A 160 10.11 19.12 19.26
C PRO A 160 10.90 18.17 18.36
N ALA A 161 12.23 18.34 18.36
CA ALA A 161 13.12 17.42 17.66
C ALA A 161 12.86 15.99 18.15
N PRO A 162 12.72 15.01 17.25
CA PRO A 162 12.43 13.66 17.65
C PRO A 162 13.61 13.07 18.43
N ASP A 163 13.29 12.41 19.54
CA ASP A 163 14.28 11.73 20.36
C ASP A 163 13.93 10.25 20.58
N CYS A 164 14.86 9.57 21.23
CA CYS A 164 14.70 8.17 21.62
C CYS A 164 14.03 8.01 23.00
N ALA A 165 13.69 9.12 23.67
CA ALA A 165 13.11 9.05 25.01
C ALA A 165 11.69 8.47 24.94
N GLY A 166 11.32 7.64 25.92
CA GLY A 166 9.97 7.08 26.03
C GLY A 166 9.61 5.93 25.09
N ARG A 167 10.39 5.64 24.03
CA ARG A 167 10.08 4.54 23.08
C ARG A 167 10.29 3.13 23.63
N GLY A 168 10.94 2.96 24.78
CA GLY A 168 11.13 1.67 25.46
C GLY A 168 10.07 1.31 26.50
N GLY A 169 9.02 2.14 26.67
CA GLY A 169 8.07 2.01 27.78
C GLY A 169 7.01 0.92 27.61
N GLN A 170 6.84 0.34 26.42
CA GLN A 170 5.80 -0.66 26.18
C GLN A 170 6.35 -2.05 26.52
N ARG A 171 5.71 -2.76 27.46
CA ARG A 171 6.21 -4.02 28.06
C ARG A 171 6.59 -5.12 27.06
N ASP A 172 6.04 -5.07 25.85
CA ASP A 172 6.30 -6.04 24.78
C ASP A 172 7.11 -5.46 23.61
N ARG A 173 7.70 -4.27 23.78
CA ARG A 173 8.58 -3.63 22.80
C ARG A 173 9.98 -3.46 23.37
N ALA A 174 10.90 -4.32 22.95
CA ALA A 174 12.31 -4.11 23.21
C ALA A 174 12.87 -3.22 22.08
N PRO A 175 13.33 -1.98 22.38
CA PRO A 175 14.01 -1.18 21.37
C PRO A 175 15.31 -1.89 21.00
N GLU A 176 15.45 -2.30 19.74
CA GLU A 176 16.68 -2.90 19.26
C GLU A 176 17.69 -1.81 18.92
N ARG A 177 17.21 -0.73 18.30
CA ARG A 177 18.03 0.40 17.87
C ARG A 177 17.21 1.67 17.90
N CYS A 178 17.83 2.75 18.35
CA CYS A 178 17.30 4.08 18.18
C CYS A 178 18.47 5.05 18.00
N ALA A 179 18.44 5.82 16.92
CA ALA A 179 19.44 6.81 16.58
C ALA A 179 18.74 8.12 16.23
N ALA A 180 19.06 9.18 16.96
CA ALA A 180 18.64 10.53 16.65
C ALA A 180 19.87 11.35 16.24
N GLY A 181 19.76 12.11 15.15
CA GLY A 181 20.88 12.86 14.59
C GLY A 181 20.45 14.05 13.73
N ALA A 182 21.40 14.57 12.94
CA ALA A 182 21.16 15.71 12.07
C ALA A 182 20.09 15.43 10.98
N SER A 183 19.99 14.18 10.52
CA SER A 183 19.02 13.74 9.51
C SER A 183 17.62 13.46 10.05
N GLY A 184 17.46 13.34 11.37
CA GLY A 184 16.20 12.97 12.02
C GLY A 184 16.38 11.82 13.00
N LEU A 185 15.28 11.11 13.25
CA LEU A 185 15.19 9.95 14.11
C LEU A 185 14.92 8.70 13.28
N GLU A 186 15.68 7.66 13.60
CA GLU A 186 15.45 6.31 13.12
C GLU A 186 15.34 5.38 14.33
N SER A 187 14.27 4.59 14.39
CA SER A 187 14.03 3.66 15.48
C SER A 187 13.51 2.33 14.95
N ALA A 188 14.00 1.26 15.56
CA ALA A 188 13.64 -0.10 15.27
C ALA A 188 13.35 -0.82 16.57
N SER A 189 12.17 -1.43 16.68
CA SER A 189 11.82 -2.27 17.82
C SER A 189 11.22 -3.59 17.37
N THR A 190 11.48 -4.61 18.17
CA THR A 190 10.69 -5.84 18.10
C THR A 190 9.40 -5.63 18.87
N TYR A 191 8.33 -6.28 18.45
CA TYR A 191 7.14 -6.43 19.26
C TYR A 191 6.56 -7.84 19.16
N ARG A 192 5.73 -8.21 20.14
CA ARG A 192 4.97 -9.47 20.11
C ARG A 192 3.47 -9.18 20.20
N TYR A 193 2.69 -9.81 19.34
CA TYR A 193 1.22 -9.82 19.47
C TYR A 193 0.75 -10.97 20.38
N ASN A 194 1.46 -12.10 20.33
CA ASN A 194 1.22 -13.25 21.20
C ASN A 194 2.50 -14.10 21.29
N ALA A 195 2.39 -15.33 21.83
CA ALA A 195 3.53 -16.23 21.99
C ALA A 195 4.21 -16.64 20.67
N GLU A 196 3.48 -16.60 19.55
CA GLU A 196 3.94 -17.11 18.25
C GLU A 196 4.18 -16.01 17.21
N VAL A 197 3.48 -14.88 17.34
CA VAL A 197 3.51 -13.78 16.38
C VAL A 197 4.39 -12.64 16.89
N THR A 198 5.51 -12.46 16.21
CA THR A 198 6.50 -11.40 16.43
C THR A 198 6.51 -10.47 15.24
N GLY A 199 6.91 -9.22 15.46
CA GLY A 199 7.07 -8.26 14.38
C GLY A 199 8.13 -7.20 14.65
N TRP A 200 8.32 -6.37 13.63
CA TRP A 200 9.17 -5.20 13.61
C TRP A 200 8.30 -3.96 13.54
N GLU A 201 8.58 -2.97 14.39
CA GLU A 201 8.14 -1.59 14.19
C GLU A 201 9.36 -0.75 13.79
N ILE A 202 9.29 -0.16 12.61
CA ILE A 202 10.31 0.71 12.04
C ILE A 202 9.72 2.11 12.00
N VAL A 203 10.41 3.07 12.60
CA VAL A 203 10.03 4.47 12.60
C VAL A 203 11.14 5.26 11.94
N PHE A 204 10.82 5.87 10.81
CA PHE A 204 11.66 6.85 10.16
C PHE A 204 10.99 8.22 10.29
N GLN A 205 11.68 9.14 10.94
CA GLN A 205 11.19 10.49 11.17
C GLN A 205 12.29 11.47 10.78
N PRO A 206 12.31 11.95 9.52
CA PRO A 206 13.23 13.00 9.10
C PRO A 206 12.99 14.29 9.90
N ARG A 207 13.90 15.26 9.81
CA ARG A 207 13.66 16.58 10.42
C ARG A 207 12.51 17.36 9.77
N GLU A 208 12.32 17.16 8.48
CA GLU A 208 11.30 17.81 7.68
C GLU A 208 10.59 16.75 6.85
N GLY A 209 9.31 16.98 6.56
CA GLY A 209 8.52 16.12 5.69
C GLY A 209 7.59 15.17 6.44
N ALA A 210 7.68 13.88 6.14
CA ALA A 210 6.75 12.88 6.64
C ALA A 210 7.44 11.86 7.56
N LYS A 211 6.80 11.58 8.69
CA LYS A 211 7.13 10.42 9.52
C LYS A 211 6.48 9.18 8.92
N VAL A 212 7.27 8.13 8.78
CA VAL A 212 6.83 6.83 8.28
C VAL A 212 6.99 5.81 9.40
N VAL A 213 5.90 5.09 9.71
CA VAL A 213 5.91 3.96 10.63
C VAL A 213 5.50 2.71 9.88
N ILE A 214 6.36 1.69 9.90
CA ILE A 214 6.08 0.39 9.29
C ILE A 214 5.98 -0.66 10.39
N TRP A 215 4.88 -1.39 10.41
CA TRP A 215 4.70 -2.61 11.19
C TRP A 215 4.79 -3.82 10.27
N SER A 216 5.57 -4.83 10.62
CA SER A 216 5.66 -6.06 9.85
C SER A 216 5.75 -7.27 10.76
N THR A 217 4.94 -8.30 10.51
CA THR A 217 4.92 -9.51 11.35
C THR A 217 5.33 -10.77 10.60
N ASN A 218 5.59 -11.84 11.36
CA ASN A 218 5.71 -13.21 10.85
C ASN A 218 4.35 -13.95 10.77
N GLY A 219 3.24 -13.21 10.78
CA GLY A 219 1.90 -13.76 10.90
C GLY A 219 0.87 -12.96 10.12
N THR A 220 -0.38 -13.41 10.15
CA THR A 220 -1.54 -12.66 9.65
C THR A 220 -2.58 -12.49 10.75
N THR A 221 -3.46 -11.52 10.58
CA THR A 221 -4.62 -11.34 11.45
C THR A 221 -5.90 -11.83 10.77
N ALA A 222 -6.88 -12.26 11.57
CA ALA A 222 -8.23 -12.52 11.08
C ALA A 222 -8.86 -11.23 10.56
N ALA A 223 -9.93 -11.33 9.76
CA ALA A 223 -10.63 -10.15 9.21
C ALA A 223 -11.13 -9.16 10.29
N SER A 224 -11.37 -9.65 11.52
CA SER A 224 -11.75 -8.83 12.68
C SER A 224 -10.58 -8.07 13.32
N GLY A 225 -9.33 -8.34 12.94
CA GLY A 225 -8.12 -7.79 13.55
C GLY A 225 -7.76 -8.38 14.92
N SER A 226 -8.63 -9.21 15.51
CA SER A 226 -8.55 -9.64 16.91
C SER A 226 -7.73 -10.92 17.15
N ALA A 227 -7.47 -11.71 16.12
CA ALA A 227 -6.78 -12.99 16.25
C ALA A 227 -5.58 -13.06 15.30
N TRP A 228 -4.38 -13.25 15.87
CA TRP A 228 -3.12 -13.32 15.14
C TRP A 228 -2.65 -14.78 15.02
N THR A 229 -2.35 -15.22 13.80
CA THR A 229 -1.85 -16.56 13.49
C THR A 229 -0.48 -16.44 12.86
N ARG A 230 0.49 -17.21 13.36
CA ARG A 230 1.81 -17.30 12.74
C ARG A 230 1.72 -18.08 11.44
N THR A 231 2.35 -17.56 10.40
CA THR A 231 2.31 -18.11 9.03
C THR A 231 3.70 -18.30 8.44
N ARG A 232 4.74 -17.76 9.09
CA ARG A 232 6.16 -17.90 8.71
C ARG A 232 7.07 -17.80 9.93
N GLU A 233 8.35 -18.11 9.75
CA GLU A 233 9.34 -18.06 10.83
C GLU A 233 9.67 -16.62 11.23
N GLN A 234 9.98 -15.78 10.25
CA GLN A 234 10.41 -14.39 10.43
C GLN A 234 9.60 -13.45 9.55
N PRO A 235 9.49 -12.16 9.92
CA PRO A 235 8.88 -11.16 9.06
C PRO A 235 9.53 -11.13 7.66
N PRO A 236 8.78 -10.72 6.63
CA PRO A 236 9.14 -10.89 5.22
C PRO A 236 10.43 -10.18 4.79
N LEU A 237 10.82 -9.09 5.45
CA LEU A 237 12.11 -8.45 5.25
C LEU A 237 12.87 -8.40 6.57
N SER A 238 14.20 -8.33 6.46
CA SER A 238 15.06 -7.98 7.58
C SER A 238 14.80 -6.55 8.04
N LEU A 239 15.27 -6.21 9.24
CA LEU A 239 15.17 -4.86 9.77
C LEU A 239 15.77 -3.82 8.80
N ALA A 240 16.97 -4.07 8.28
CA ALA A 240 17.62 -3.20 7.28
C ALA A 240 16.87 -3.16 5.93
N GLY A 241 16.07 -4.18 5.61
CA GLY A 241 15.17 -4.15 4.46
C GLY A 241 14.02 -3.17 4.69
N TRP A 242 13.35 -3.27 5.84
CA TRP A 242 12.25 -2.37 6.17
C TRP A 242 12.67 -0.93 6.43
N GLN A 243 13.86 -0.72 6.98
CA GLN A 243 14.45 0.61 7.11
C GLN A 243 14.61 1.29 5.75
N ARG A 244 15.18 0.61 4.75
CA ARG A 244 15.29 1.15 3.38
C ARG A 244 13.93 1.46 2.76
N VAL A 245 12.91 0.67 3.07
CA VAL A 245 11.54 0.96 2.63
C VAL A 245 11.04 2.24 3.30
N ALA A 246 11.21 2.39 4.62
CA ALA A 246 10.74 3.57 5.37
C ALA A 246 11.43 4.87 4.94
N GLU A 247 12.70 4.79 4.53
CA GLU A 247 13.52 5.90 4.05
C GLU A 247 13.22 6.33 2.60
N ASP A 248 12.39 5.57 1.86
CA ASP A 248 12.13 5.88 0.46
C ASP A 248 11.38 7.21 0.30
N GLY A 249 11.90 8.10 -0.55
CA GLY A 249 11.31 9.43 -0.79
C GLY A 249 9.91 9.43 -1.42
N CYS A 250 9.36 8.27 -1.80
CA CYS A 250 7.98 8.18 -2.26
C CYS A 250 6.95 8.52 -1.18
N TRP A 251 7.25 8.28 0.11
CA TRP A 251 6.35 8.60 1.21
C TRP A 251 6.19 10.11 1.41
N GLN A 252 7.28 10.85 1.22
CA GLN A 252 7.25 12.31 1.24
C GLN A 252 6.29 12.88 0.20
N ARG A 253 6.35 12.35 -1.03
CA ARG A 253 5.45 12.77 -2.11
C ARG A 253 3.98 12.50 -1.79
N ILE A 254 3.68 11.42 -1.07
CA ILE A 254 2.31 11.09 -0.65
C ILE A 254 1.81 12.09 0.40
N ALA A 255 2.63 12.41 1.39
CA ALA A 255 2.26 13.39 2.41
C ALA A 255 1.98 14.78 1.80
N GLU A 256 2.83 15.22 0.86
CA GLU A 256 2.65 16.47 0.12
C GLU A 256 1.38 16.48 -0.73
N GLU A 257 1.16 15.41 -1.49
CA GLU A 257 0.02 15.28 -2.40
C GLU A 257 -1.32 15.29 -1.68
N TRP A 258 -1.40 14.62 -0.52
CA TRP A 258 -2.63 14.54 0.25
C TRP A 258 -2.77 15.67 1.27
N HIS A 259 -1.87 16.66 1.20
CA HIS A 259 -1.91 17.86 2.02
C HIS A 259 -2.05 17.55 3.52
N LEU A 260 -1.30 16.55 3.98
CA LEU A 260 -1.31 16.19 5.39
C LEU A 260 -0.84 17.40 6.22
N ALA A 261 -1.66 17.79 7.19
CA ALA A 261 -1.43 18.89 8.09
C ALA A 261 -0.52 18.46 9.25
N ALA A 262 0.45 19.31 9.55
CA ALA A 262 1.31 19.22 10.73
C ALA A 262 0.50 19.30 12.04
N HIS A 263 0.98 18.61 13.08
CA HIS A 263 0.48 18.74 14.46
C HIS A 263 1.16 19.91 15.19
N GLY A 264 0.47 21.04 15.36
CA GLY A 264 0.87 22.06 16.35
C GLY A 264 0.58 21.67 17.79
#